data_AF-A0A2V7X1M6-F1
#
_entry.id   AF-A0A2V7X1M6-F1
#
_cell.length_a   1.000
_cell.length_b   1.000
_cell.length_c   1.000
_cell.angle_alpha   90.00
_cell.angle_beta   90.00
_cell.angle_gamma   90.00
#
_symmetry.space_group_name_H-M   'P 1'
#
loop_
_entity.id
_entity.type
_entity.pdbx_description
1 polymer ?
#
loop_
_entity_poly.entity_id
_entity_poly.type
_entity_poly.pdbx_seq_one_letter_code
_entity_poly.pdbx_strand_id
1 'polypeptide(L)' 'MPAAASAQASGASKPRARELGISPLIGGTPGTLDAITDVAGVEVGHTTLVSGDGALVVGKGPV' A
#
# COMPACT_ATOMS: atom_id res chain seq x y z
N MET A 1 -13.82 -19.95 -21.57
CA MET A 1 -12.39 -19.78 -21.92
C MET A 1 -12.10 -18.28 -22.02
N PRO A 2 -10.92 -17.85 -21.57
CA PRO A 2 -10.65 -16.85 -20.53
C PRO A 2 -10.55 -15.42 -21.12
N ALA A 3 -10.59 -14.32 -20.38
CA ALA A 3 -9.81 -14.01 -19.20
C ALA A 3 -10.41 -12.79 -18.46
N ALA A 4 -10.48 -12.85 -17.13
CA ALA A 4 -10.46 -11.63 -16.33
C ALA A 4 -9.03 -11.49 -15.84
N ALA A 5 -8.25 -10.69 -16.56
CA ALA A 5 -6.91 -10.29 -16.14
C ALA A 5 -7.07 -9.49 -14.83
N SER A 6 -6.73 -10.11 -13.70
CA SER A 6 -6.54 -9.38 -12.46
C SER A 6 -5.37 -8.45 -12.66
N ALA A 7 -5.64 -7.14 -12.74
CA ALA A 7 -4.62 -6.13 -12.83
C ALA A 7 -3.65 -6.28 -11.65
N GLN A 8 -2.41 -6.68 -11.94
CA GLN A 8 -1.31 -6.48 -11.01
C GLN A 8 -1.21 -4.98 -10.74
N ALA A 9 -1.77 -4.51 -9.63
CA ALA A 9 -1.33 -3.29 -9.00
C ALA A 9 0.04 -3.57 -8.37
N SER A 10 1.07 -3.72 -9.21
CA SER A 10 2.44 -3.40 -8.81
C SER A 10 2.34 -2.04 -8.14
N GLY A 11 2.67 -1.95 -6.85
CA GLY A 11 2.52 -0.72 -6.08
C GLY A 11 3.19 0.43 -6.81
N ALA A 12 2.41 1.18 -7.59
CA ALA A 12 2.86 2.44 -8.12
C ALA A 12 3.17 3.25 -6.87
N SER A 13 4.45 3.53 -6.64
CA SER A 13 4.90 4.40 -5.56
C SER A 13 4.19 5.73 -5.78
N LYS A 14 3.04 5.91 -5.13
CA LYS A 14 2.37 7.20 -5.10
C LYS A 14 3.40 8.17 -4.52
N PRO A 15 3.48 9.39 -5.06
CA PRO A 15 4.45 10.36 -4.58
C PRO A 15 4.39 10.46 -3.06
N ARG A 16 5.52 10.24 -2.39
CA ARG A 16 5.58 10.34 -0.93
C ARG A 16 5.49 11.81 -0.53
N ALA A 17 5.10 12.08 0.72
CA ALA A 17 4.91 13.45 1.20
C ALA A 17 6.16 14.34 0.97
N ARG A 18 7.36 13.78 1.07
CA ARG A 18 8.63 14.47 0.81
C ARG A 18 8.84 14.80 -0.66
N GLU A 19 8.41 13.92 -1.55
CA GLU A 19 8.44 14.12 -3.02
C GLU A 19 7.41 15.16 -3.47
N LEU A 20 6.37 15.39 -2.67
CA LEU A 20 5.35 16.43 -2.86
C LEU A 20 5.70 17.78 -2.21
N GLY A 21 6.91 17.95 -1.65
CA GLY A 21 7.34 19.20 -1.04
C GLY A 21 6.82 19.47 0.37
N ILE A 22 6.24 18.46 1.03
CA ILE A 22 5.71 18.54 2.41
C ILE A 22 6.83 18.35 3.45
N SER A 23 8.08 18.13 3.02
CA SER A 23 9.27 18.02 3.88
C SER A 23 9.40 19.08 4.98
N PRO A 24 9.02 20.37 4.80
CA PRO A 24 9.11 21.38 5.86
C PRO A 24 8.13 21.15 7.03
N LEU A 25 7.05 20.40 6.80
CA LEU A 25 6.03 20.09 7.82
C LEU A 25 6.34 18.79 8.57
N ILE A 26 7.27 17.98 8.07
CA ILE A 26 7.63 16.66 8.61
C ILE A 26 9.06 16.77 9.14
N GLY A 27 9.21 16.90 10.45
CA GLY A 27 10.52 17.07 11.09
C GLY A 27 11.46 15.86 10.92
N GLY A 28 12.76 16.13 11.03
CA GLY A 28 13.82 15.11 11.07
C GLY A 28 14.35 14.64 9.71
N THR A 29 15.49 13.95 9.76
CA THR A 29 16.11 13.28 8.60
C THR A 29 15.67 11.82 8.56
N PRO A 30 15.00 11.36 7.50
CA PRO A 30 14.58 9.96 7.39
C PRO A 30 15.77 9.02 7.19
N GLY A 31 15.55 7.72 7.44
CA GLY A 31 16.46 6.66 7.01
C GLY A 31 16.47 6.50 5.49
N THR A 32 17.28 5.56 4.99
CA THR A 32 17.48 5.35 3.55
C THR A 32 16.21 4.94 2.83
N LEU A 33 15.37 4.13 3.48
CA LEU A 33 14.10 3.65 2.93
C LEU A 33 12.94 4.60 3.29
N ASP A 34 13.10 5.46 4.31
CA ASP A 34 12.03 6.29 4.89
C ASP A 34 10.83 5.39 5.23
N ALA A 35 11.13 4.27 5.90
CA ALA A 35 10.22 3.18 6.23
C ALA A 35 10.65 2.48 7.53
N ILE A 36 9.74 1.73 8.17
CA ILE A 36 10.05 1.01 9.43
C ILE A 36 11.16 -0.03 9.27
N THR A 37 11.35 -0.55 8.06
CA THR A 37 12.40 -1.51 7.69
C THR A 37 13.80 -0.90 7.63
N ASP A 38 13.96 0.40 7.90
CA ASP A 38 15.27 1.04 8.08
C ASP A 38 16.03 0.45 9.29
N VAL A 39 15.33 -0.19 10.22
CA VAL A 39 15.94 -0.91 11.34
C VAL A 39 16.26 -2.34 10.91
N ALA A 40 17.54 -2.71 10.97
CA ALA A 40 17.99 -4.05 10.64
C ALA A 40 17.24 -5.12 11.45
N GLY A 41 16.71 -6.14 10.75
CA GLY A 41 15.91 -7.21 11.35
C GLY A 41 14.40 -6.95 11.39
N VAL A 42 13.91 -5.80 10.91
CA VAL A 42 12.47 -5.53 10.78
C VAL A 42 11.96 -5.94 9.40
N GLU A 43 10.92 -6.78 9.38
CA GLU A 43 10.24 -7.25 8.17
C GLU A 43 8.77 -6.81 8.17
N VAL A 44 8.20 -6.58 6.98
CA VAL A 44 6.80 -6.19 6.78
C VAL A 44 6.18 -7.03 5.68
N GLY A 45 5.03 -7.64 5.96
CA GLY A 45 4.24 -8.40 5.00
C GLY A 45 2.83 -7.84 4.86
N HIS A 46 2.29 -7.82 3.64
CA HIS A 46 0.92 -7.40 3.36
C HIS A 46 0.10 -8.56 2.80
N THR A 47 -1.12 -8.73 3.30
CA THR A 47 -2.15 -9.57 2.67
C THR A 47 -3.36 -8.67 2.42
N THR A 48 -3.51 -8.25 1.17
CA THR A 48 -4.65 -7.43 0.76
C THR A 48 -5.68 -8.33 0.09
N LEU A 49 -6.85 -8.45 0.69
CA LEU A 49 -8.00 -9.10 0.09
C LEU A 49 -8.92 -8.00 -0.43
N VAL A 50 -9.22 -8.02 -1.73
CA VAL A 50 -10.20 -7.13 -2.36
C VAL A 50 -11.08 -7.99 -3.24
N SER A 51 -12.34 -8.16 -2.88
CA SER A 51 -13.28 -9.02 -3.57
C SER A 51 -14.73 -8.58 -3.36
N GLY A 52 -15.45 -8.46 -4.47
CA GLY A 52 -16.86 -8.10 -4.49
C GLY A 52 -17.07 -6.60 -4.70
N ASP A 53 -18.22 -6.28 -5.27
CA ASP A 53 -18.69 -4.92 -5.53
C ASP A 53 -20.19 -4.84 -5.21
N GLY A 54 -20.69 -3.65 -4.86
CA GLY A 54 -22.12 -3.43 -4.60
C GLY A 54 -22.52 -3.61 -3.13
N ALA A 55 -23.77 -3.98 -2.88
CA ALA A 55 -24.35 -3.99 -1.54
C ALA A 55 -23.73 -5.07 -0.63
N LEU A 56 -23.46 -4.71 0.62
CA LEU A 56 -22.89 -5.59 1.64
C LEU A 56 -23.83 -6.75 1.98
N VAL A 57 -23.34 -7.98 1.84
CA VAL A 57 -23.99 -9.20 2.31
C VAL A 57 -23.08 -9.87 3.35
N VAL A 58 -23.57 -9.96 4.58
CA VAL A 58 -22.84 -10.56 5.71
C VAL A 58 -22.38 -11.98 5.34
N GLY A 59 -21.08 -12.24 5.46
CA GLY A 59 -20.46 -13.53 5.14
C GLY A 59 -20.18 -13.79 3.65
N LYS A 60 -20.53 -12.87 2.74
CA LYS A 60 -20.27 -13.01 1.29
C LYS A 60 -19.46 -11.87 0.68
N GLY A 61 -19.42 -10.72 1.36
CA GLY A 61 -18.63 -9.56 0.93
C GLY A 61 -19.49 -8.33 0.64
N PRO A 62 -18.91 -7.27 0.08
CA PRO A 62 -17.52 -7.20 -0.37
C PRO A 62 -16.51 -7.23 0.79
N VAL A 63 -15.33 -7.81 0.54
CA VAL A 63 -14.19 -7.95 1.47
C VAL A 63 -12.94 -7.30 0.91
#